data_AF-A0A934YGL0-F1
#
_entry.id   AF-A0A934YGL0-F1
#
_cell.length_a   1.000
_cell.length_b   1.000
_cell.length_c   1.000
_cell.angle_alpha   90.00
_cell.angle_beta   90.00
_cell.angle_gamma   90.00
#
_symmetry.space_group_name_H-M   'P 1'
#
loop_
_entity.id
_entity.type
_entity.pdbx_description
1 polymer ?
#
loop_
_entity_poly.entity_id
_entity_poly.type
_entity_poly.pdbx_seq_one_letter_code
_entity_poly.pdbx_strand_id
1 'polypeptide(L)'
;MGSWHFLVACGLLALSLGACDGKMARITAVRDGALEGEAGVARASKDLPTCAPVGAAKTLDPACLDRLATALGSKNGYHAVPVDQASAATVAVLVGRDGLGYAIGRADAWLDLLKNGRGTGVDALRLVVASGMAREAAVVGQRTEDEAVARRMMLAVATHIPGACSTYFLVGSGLDLKEPALPPELRADHSPCVQRQLSFREGPGGRYGSGVFRAAEGAMALWRETERALRLGLDHVGEPARARLLAALAQIEPATQRIGLRRERATIAIDVGARLAEAHAEAGVPLTRDAGVREAGADAGAAR
;
A
#
# COMPACT_ATOMS: atom_id res chain seq x y z
N MET A 1 -75.91 -7.25 -40.32
CA MET A 1 -75.83 -7.89 -38.99
C MET A 1 -74.66 -8.88 -39.07
N GLY A 2 -73.53 -8.80 -38.38
CA GLY A 2 -72.92 -7.83 -37.50
C GLY A 2 -71.43 -8.20 -37.48
N SER A 3 -70.58 -7.19 -37.58
CA SER A 3 -69.12 -7.22 -37.62
C SER A 3 -68.52 -7.32 -36.21
N TRP A 4 -67.57 -8.23 -35.96
CA TRP A 4 -66.61 -8.08 -34.85
C TRP A 4 -65.23 -8.62 -35.27
N HIS A 5 -64.33 -7.68 -35.53
CA HIS A 5 -62.89 -7.90 -35.66
C HIS A 5 -62.28 -8.07 -34.26
N PHE A 6 -61.62 -9.19 -33.99
CA PHE A 6 -60.67 -9.29 -32.87
C PHE A 6 -59.26 -8.99 -33.37
N LEU A 7 -58.91 -7.71 -33.34
CA LEU A 7 -57.54 -7.24 -33.28
C LEU A 7 -57.04 -7.47 -31.84
N VAL A 8 -56.28 -8.55 -31.62
CA VAL A 8 -55.51 -8.69 -30.38
C VAL A 8 -54.24 -7.88 -30.54
N ALA A 9 -54.23 -6.74 -29.85
CA ALA A 9 -53.15 -5.79 -29.81
C ALA A 9 -51.84 -6.43 -29.31
N CYS A 10 -50.80 -6.26 -30.13
CA CYS A 10 -49.40 -6.38 -29.75
C CYS A 10 -49.10 -5.26 -28.72
N GLY A 11 -49.37 -5.55 -27.45
CA GLY A 11 -49.13 -4.64 -26.33
C GLY A 11 -47.69 -4.78 -25.85
N LEU A 12 -46.84 -3.84 -26.27
CA LEU A 12 -45.52 -3.56 -25.70
C LEU A 12 -45.56 -3.51 -24.17
N LEU A 13 -44.98 -4.52 -23.53
CA LEU A 13 -44.57 -4.52 -22.13
C LEU A 13 -43.05 -4.74 -22.09
N ALA A 14 -42.32 -3.76 -22.65
CA ALA A 14 -40.86 -3.70 -22.64
C ALA A 14 -40.39 -2.38 -22.01
N LEU A 15 -40.86 -2.06 -20.81
CA LEU A 15 -40.44 -0.89 -20.04
C LEU A 15 -40.54 -1.21 -18.54
N SER A 16 -39.47 -1.76 -17.95
CA SER A 16 -39.08 -1.56 -16.52
C SER A 16 -37.95 -2.47 -15.98
N LEU A 17 -37.22 -3.24 -16.79
CA LEU A 17 -36.05 -4.01 -16.30
C LEU A 17 -34.70 -3.24 -16.34
N GLY A 18 -34.65 -2.00 -16.82
CA GLY A 18 -33.38 -1.29 -17.11
C GLY A 18 -32.73 -0.49 -15.97
N ALA A 19 -33.28 -0.48 -14.75
CA ALA A 19 -32.80 0.44 -13.69
C ALA A 19 -31.78 -0.16 -12.71
N CYS A 20 -31.63 -1.49 -12.65
CA CYS A 20 -30.66 -2.16 -11.76
C CYS A 20 -29.33 -2.50 -12.44
N ASP A 21 -29.30 -2.67 -13.76
CA ASP A 21 -28.07 -3.01 -14.49
C ASP A 21 -27.08 -1.85 -14.58
N GLY A 22 -27.56 -0.60 -14.62
CA GLY A 22 -26.70 0.56 -14.86
C GLY A 22 -25.65 0.85 -13.78
N LYS A 23 -25.93 0.50 -12.50
CA LYS A 23 -25.02 0.80 -11.38
C LYS A 23 -23.91 -0.24 -11.26
N MET A 24 -24.26 -1.53 -11.34
CA MET A 24 -23.27 -2.59 -11.34
C MET A 24 -22.44 -2.63 -12.63
N ALA A 25 -23.00 -2.18 -13.76
CA ALA A 25 -22.28 -2.11 -15.03
C ALA A 25 -20.97 -1.32 -14.94
N ARG A 26 -20.92 -0.22 -14.17
CA ARG A 26 -19.69 0.57 -14.00
C ARG A 26 -18.63 -0.17 -13.19
N ILE A 27 -19.03 -0.84 -12.11
CA ILE A 27 -18.12 -1.66 -11.30
C ILE A 27 -17.60 -2.84 -12.15
N THR A 28 -18.48 -3.48 -12.92
CA THR A 28 -18.10 -4.54 -13.87
C THR A 28 -17.12 -4.01 -14.91
N ALA A 29 -17.37 -2.84 -15.51
CA ALA A 29 -16.43 -2.26 -16.47
C ALA A 29 -15.04 -2.01 -15.86
N VAL A 30 -14.96 -1.55 -14.60
CA VAL A 30 -13.68 -1.39 -13.89
C VAL A 30 -13.01 -2.76 -13.67
N ARG A 31 -13.76 -3.79 -13.26
CA ARG A 31 -13.24 -5.16 -13.15
C ARG A 31 -12.70 -5.67 -14.49
N ASP A 32 -13.42 -5.44 -15.57
CA ASP A 32 -13.07 -5.89 -16.93
C ASP A 32 -11.81 -5.20 -17.40
N GLY A 33 -11.76 -3.88 -17.23
CA GLY A 33 -10.56 -3.10 -17.46
C GLY A 33 -9.38 -3.61 -16.63
N ALA A 34 -9.60 -4.04 -15.38
CA ALA A 34 -8.54 -4.58 -14.53
C ALA A 34 -7.97 -5.91 -15.02
N LEU A 35 -8.74 -6.71 -15.78
CA LEU A 35 -8.20 -7.90 -16.46
C LEU A 35 -7.14 -7.53 -17.50
N GLU A 36 -7.33 -6.39 -18.16
CA GLU A 36 -6.44 -5.80 -19.17
C GLU A 36 -5.30 -4.96 -18.54
N GLY A 37 -5.26 -4.84 -17.21
CA GLY A 37 -4.29 -4.04 -16.47
C GLY A 37 -4.66 -2.54 -16.38
N GLU A 38 -3.69 -1.70 -16.01
CA GLU A 38 -3.93 -0.29 -15.69
C GLU A 38 -4.50 0.52 -16.85
N ALA A 39 -4.03 0.26 -18.08
CA ALA A 39 -4.57 0.92 -19.27
C ALA A 39 -6.07 0.60 -19.46
N GLY A 40 -6.49 -0.64 -19.14
CA GLY A 40 -7.89 -1.03 -19.16
C GLY A 40 -8.69 -0.33 -18.08
N VAL A 41 -8.16 -0.25 -16.85
CA VAL A 41 -8.79 0.51 -15.75
C VAL A 41 -8.95 1.98 -16.12
N ALA A 42 -7.91 2.62 -16.67
CA ALA A 42 -7.94 4.00 -17.11
C ALA A 42 -9.00 4.24 -18.19
N ARG A 43 -9.13 3.33 -19.17
CA ARG A 43 -10.20 3.38 -20.17
C ARG A 43 -11.59 3.23 -19.55
N ALA A 44 -11.76 2.26 -18.65
CA ALA A 44 -13.03 1.98 -17.99
C ALA A 44 -13.48 3.09 -17.03
N SER A 45 -12.53 3.87 -16.51
CA SER A 45 -12.77 4.94 -15.54
C SER A 45 -12.55 6.35 -16.10
N LYS A 46 -12.44 6.51 -17.42
CA LYS A 46 -12.17 7.80 -18.08
C LYS A 46 -13.21 8.89 -17.76
N ASP A 47 -14.46 8.48 -17.58
CA ASP A 47 -15.60 9.38 -17.32
C ASP A 47 -15.89 9.51 -15.81
N LEU A 48 -15.07 8.89 -14.95
CA LEU A 48 -15.21 8.97 -13.49
C LEU A 48 -14.42 10.16 -12.93
N PRO A 49 -14.90 10.79 -11.85
CA PRO A 49 -14.17 11.85 -11.17
C PRO A 49 -12.72 11.47 -10.85
N THR A 50 -11.81 12.43 -10.98
CA THR A 50 -10.42 12.29 -10.53
C THR A 50 -10.26 12.97 -9.18
N CYS A 51 -9.58 12.30 -8.26
CA CYS A 51 -9.15 12.93 -7.02
C CYS A 51 -7.79 13.55 -7.22
N ALA A 52 -7.66 14.82 -6.85
CA ALA A 52 -6.38 15.51 -6.92
C ALA A 52 -5.34 14.73 -6.09
N PRO A 53 -4.10 14.57 -6.60
CA PRO A 53 -3.04 14.01 -5.80
C PRO A 53 -2.87 14.89 -4.56
N VAL A 54 -2.99 14.26 -3.39
CA VAL A 54 -2.77 14.93 -2.12
C VAL A 54 -1.29 14.84 -1.79
N GLY A 55 -0.71 15.92 -1.25
CA GLY A 55 0.61 15.81 -0.64
C GLY A 55 0.56 14.72 0.42
N ALA A 56 1.53 13.81 0.45
CA ALA A 56 1.43 12.58 1.23
C ALA A 56 1.30 12.75 2.77
N ALA A 57 1.36 13.97 3.29
CA ALA A 57 0.90 14.29 4.64
C ALA A 57 -0.63 14.24 4.83
N LYS A 58 -1.41 14.23 3.74
CA LYS A 58 -2.87 14.37 3.76
C LYS A 58 -3.54 13.13 3.18
N THR A 59 -4.69 12.78 3.75
CA THR A 59 -5.61 11.81 3.15
C THR A 59 -6.35 12.47 1.98
N LEU A 60 -6.89 11.66 1.07
CA LEU A 60 -7.77 12.15 0.02
C LEU A 60 -8.96 12.93 0.59
N ASP A 61 -9.41 13.93 -0.17
CA ASP A 61 -10.63 14.69 0.13
C ASP A 61 -11.82 13.71 0.23
N PRO A 62 -12.48 13.60 1.40
CA PRO A 62 -13.63 12.72 1.58
C PRO A 62 -14.72 13.00 0.55
N ALA A 63 -14.95 14.27 0.19
CA ALA A 63 -15.96 14.62 -0.80
C ALA A 63 -15.58 14.10 -2.21
N CYS A 64 -14.29 13.97 -2.51
CA CYS A 64 -13.87 13.32 -3.75
C CYS A 64 -14.14 11.81 -3.74
N LEU A 65 -13.79 11.14 -2.63
CA LEU A 65 -14.05 9.72 -2.46
C LEU A 65 -15.55 9.42 -2.58
N ASP A 66 -16.40 10.25 -1.95
CA ASP A 66 -17.86 10.13 -2.04
C ASP A 66 -18.36 10.30 -3.46
N ARG A 67 -17.90 11.33 -4.19
CA ARG A 67 -18.27 11.54 -5.60
C ARG A 67 -17.86 10.34 -6.47
N LEU A 68 -16.68 9.79 -6.25
CA LEU A 68 -16.19 8.64 -7.02
C LEU A 68 -16.99 7.37 -6.69
N ALA A 69 -17.26 7.11 -5.41
CA ALA A 69 -18.09 5.98 -4.97
C ALA A 69 -19.53 6.10 -5.48
N THR A 70 -20.13 7.29 -5.44
CA THR A 70 -21.46 7.55 -6.00
C THR A 70 -21.47 7.37 -7.52
N ALA A 71 -20.43 7.81 -8.23
CA ALA A 71 -20.27 7.57 -9.66
C ALA A 71 -20.14 6.07 -9.99
N LEU A 72 -19.66 5.26 -9.04
CA LEU A 72 -19.59 3.79 -9.10
C LEU A 72 -20.84 3.10 -8.53
N GLY A 73 -21.88 3.85 -8.17
CA GLY A 73 -23.18 3.31 -7.79
C GLY A 73 -23.50 3.30 -6.30
N SER A 74 -22.62 3.80 -5.42
CA SER A 74 -22.92 3.97 -4.01
C SER A 74 -24.06 4.97 -3.79
N LYS A 75 -24.97 4.66 -2.85
CA LYS A 75 -26.03 5.58 -2.40
C LYS A 75 -25.56 6.49 -1.26
N ASN A 76 -24.57 6.05 -0.51
CA ASN A 76 -24.18 6.65 0.76
C ASN A 76 -22.76 7.22 0.74
N GLY A 77 -22.14 7.29 -0.44
CA GLY A 77 -20.75 7.71 -0.61
C GLY A 77 -19.75 6.59 -0.35
N TYR A 78 -18.55 6.97 0.06
CA TYR A 78 -17.44 6.06 0.27
C TYR A 78 -17.41 5.53 1.71
N HIS A 79 -17.24 4.21 1.86
CA HIS A 79 -17.16 3.54 3.14
C HIS A 79 -15.91 2.65 3.23
N ALA A 80 -15.01 2.99 4.15
CA ALA A 80 -13.85 2.18 4.44
C ALA A 80 -14.15 1.03 5.44
N VAL A 81 -15.23 1.13 6.23
CA VAL A 81 -15.69 0.10 7.17
C VAL A 81 -17.20 0.23 7.43
N PRO A 82 -18.03 -0.79 7.15
CA PRO A 82 -17.73 -1.93 6.29
C PRO A 82 -17.48 -1.46 4.84
N VAL A 83 -16.57 -2.13 4.13
CA VAL A 83 -16.33 -1.80 2.71
C VAL A 83 -17.42 -2.39 1.85
N ASP A 84 -18.07 -1.56 1.02
CA ASP A 84 -19.01 -2.01 0.00
C ASP A 84 -18.36 -2.15 -1.39
N GLN A 85 -19.11 -2.68 -2.37
CA GLN A 85 -18.58 -2.94 -3.72
C GLN A 85 -18.14 -1.66 -4.43
N ALA A 86 -18.87 -0.55 -4.23
CA ALA A 86 -18.54 0.73 -4.85
C ALA A 86 -17.27 1.34 -4.24
N SER A 87 -17.07 1.19 -2.93
CA SER A 87 -15.87 1.64 -2.22
C SER A 87 -14.66 0.79 -2.61
N ALA A 88 -14.81 -0.53 -2.74
CA ALA A 88 -13.76 -1.40 -3.27
C ALA A 88 -13.36 -1.02 -4.71
N ALA A 89 -14.34 -0.77 -5.58
CA ALA A 89 -14.11 -0.30 -6.94
C ALA A 89 -13.49 1.11 -6.98
N THR A 90 -13.85 1.99 -6.04
CA THR A 90 -13.27 3.33 -5.88
C THR A 90 -11.78 3.23 -5.61
N VAL A 91 -11.40 2.36 -4.65
CA VAL A 91 -9.99 2.08 -4.36
C VAL A 91 -9.29 1.44 -5.57
N ALA A 92 -9.93 0.52 -6.29
CA ALA A 92 -9.37 -0.07 -7.49
C ALA A 92 -9.04 0.99 -8.57
N VAL A 93 -9.93 1.98 -8.77
CA VAL A 93 -9.67 3.11 -9.68
C VAL A 93 -8.51 3.97 -9.18
N LEU A 94 -8.52 4.38 -7.91
CA LEU A 94 -7.47 5.22 -7.34
C LEU A 94 -6.09 4.57 -7.39
N VAL A 95 -6.02 3.25 -7.17
CA VAL A 95 -4.76 2.51 -7.22
C VAL A 95 -4.32 2.25 -8.67
N GLY A 96 -5.24 1.81 -9.53
CA GLY A 96 -4.90 1.34 -10.88
C GLY A 96 -4.81 2.45 -11.93
N ARG A 97 -5.56 3.53 -11.76
CA ARG A 97 -5.50 4.72 -12.64
C ARG A 97 -4.56 5.77 -12.08
N ASP A 98 -4.68 6.08 -10.78
CA ASP A 98 -4.08 7.28 -10.19
C ASP A 98 -2.80 6.99 -9.38
N GLY A 99 -2.51 5.72 -9.06
CA GLY A 99 -1.34 5.33 -8.27
C GLY A 99 -1.37 5.84 -6.82
N LEU A 100 -2.57 5.93 -6.23
CA LEU A 100 -2.79 6.59 -4.94
C LEU A 100 -2.97 5.60 -3.77
N GLY A 101 -2.30 4.44 -3.78
CA GLY A 101 -2.39 3.45 -2.70
C GLY A 101 -2.09 4.00 -1.30
N TYR A 102 -1.14 4.93 -1.21
CA TYR A 102 -0.71 5.59 0.03
C TYR A 102 -1.73 6.59 0.59
N ALA A 103 -2.61 7.10 -0.27
CA ALA A 103 -3.55 8.16 0.09
C ALA A 103 -4.86 7.61 0.68
N ILE A 104 -4.99 6.28 0.70
CA ILE A 104 -6.12 5.52 1.21
C ILE A 104 -5.69 4.89 2.52
N GLY A 105 -6.28 5.29 3.65
CA GLY A 105 -5.92 4.74 4.97
C GLY A 105 -6.42 3.31 5.19
N ARG A 106 -6.10 2.72 6.36
CA ARG A 106 -6.60 1.41 6.84
C ARG A 106 -6.12 0.18 6.07
N ALA A 107 -4.80 -0.04 6.01
CA ALA A 107 -4.21 -1.27 5.44
C ALA A 107 -4.85 -2.56 5.97
N ASP A 108 -5.21 -2.60 7.26
CA ASP A 108 -5.89 -3.72 7.91
C ASP A 108 -7.21 -4.10 7.22
N ALA A 109 -8.04 -3.10 6.90
CA ALA A 109 -9.33 -3.33 6.26
C ALA A 109 -9.16 -3.80 4.81
N TRP A 110 -8.19 -3.24 4.08
CA TRP A 110 -7.94 -3.65 2.69
C TRP A 110 -7.33 -5.04 2.58
N LEU A 111 -6.39 -5.38 3.48
CA LEU A 111 -5.83 -6.74 3.55
C LEU A 111 -6.91 -7.77 3.87
N ASP A 112 -7.80 -7.46 4.82
CA ASP A 112 -8.94 -8.32 5.13
C ASP A 112 -9.89 -8.46 3.93
N LEU A 113 -10.17 -7.37 3.22
CA LEU A 113 -11.02 -7.39 2.03
C LEU A 113 -10.40 -8.17 0.88
N LEU A 114 -9.10 -8.00 0.61
CA LEU A 114 -8.36 -8.77 -0.39
C LEU A 114 -8.38 -10.27 -0.06
N LYS A 115 -8.30 -10.62 1.22
CA LYS A 115 -8.32 -12.00 1.70
C LYS A 115 -9.71 -12.63 1.66
N ASN A 116 -10.72 -11.95 2.22
CA ASN A 116 -12.01 -12.55 2.56
C ASN A 116 -13.20 -11.98 1.75
N GLY A 117 -13.02 -10.83 1.10
CA GLY A 117 -14.09 -10.13 0.38
C GLY A 117 -14.58 -10.89 -0.85
N ARG A 118 -15.81 -10.59 -1.29
CA ARG A 118 -16.45 -11.19 -2.47
C ARG A 118 -17.08 -10.11 -3.33
N GLY A 119 -17.26 -10.41 -4.60
CA GLY A 119 -18.00 -9.57 -5.54
C GLY A 119 -17.12 -8.72 -6.45
N THR A 120 -17.76 -8.15 -7.47
CA THR A 120 -17.12 -7.52 -8.62
C THR A 120 -16.18 -6.37 -8.25
N GLY A 121 -16.53 -5.55 -7.25
CA GLY A 121 -15.69 -4.44 -6.81
C GLY A 121 -14.44 -4.92 -6.09
N VAL A 122 -14.55 -6.00 -5.31
CA VAL A 122 -13.40 -6.63 -4.65
C VAL A 122 -12.50 -7.33 -5.67
N ASP A 123 -13.07 -7.98 -6.68
CA ASP A 123 -12.31 -8.60 -7.76
C ASP A 123 -11.52 -7.56 -8.56
N ALA A 124 -12.13 -6.41 -8.88
CA ALA A 124 -11.44 -5.29 -9.50
C ALA A 124 -10.24 -4.82 -8.65
N LEU A 125 -10.45 -4.69 -7.34
CA LEU A 125 -9.38 -4.30 -6.41
C LEU A 125 -8.24 -5.33 -6.39
N ARG A 126 -8.54 -6.63 -6.27
CA ARG A 126 -7.53 -7.69 -6.30
C ARG A 126 -6.72 -7.65 -7.59
N LEU A 127 -7.41 -7.54 -8.73
CA LEU A 127 -6.77 -7.53 -10.06
C LEU A 127 -5.82 -6.34 -10.23
N VAL A 128 -6.24 -5.15 -9.77
CA VAL A 128 -5.41 -3.94 -9.82
C VAL A 128 -4.19 -4.07 -8.93
N VAL A 129 -4.37 -4.45 -7.66
CA VAL A 129 -3.26 -4.60 -6.71
C VAL A 129 -2.27 -5.66 -7.22
N ALA A 130 -2.76 -6.82 -7.65
CA ALA A 130 -1.92 -7.87 -8.20
C ALA A 130 -1.21 -7.45 -9.49
N SER A 131 -1.86 -6.67 -10.37
CA SER A 131 -1.23 -6.17 -11.60
C SER A 131 -0.12 -5.15 -11.29
N GLY A 132 -0.37 -4.21 -10.37
CA GLY A 132 0.63 -3.24 -9.92
C GLY A 132 1.82 -3.94 -9.24
N MET A 133 1.55 -4.88 -8.34
CA MET A 133 2.60 -5.70 -7.72
C MET A 133 3.38 -6.52 -8.75
N ALA A 134 2.72 -7.17 -9.71
CA ALA A 134 3.42 -7.94 -10.74
C ALA A 134 4.35 -7.05 -11.59
N ARG A 135 3.93 -5.83 -11.92
CA ARG A 135 4.79 -4.87 -12.65
C ARG A 135 6.03 -4.50 -11.84
N GLU A 136 5.87 -4.20 -10.56
CA GLU A 136 6.95 -3.74 -9.69
C GLU A 136 7.77 -4.87 -9.06
N ALA A 137 7.40 -6.15 -9.30
CA ALA A 137 8.02 -7.31 -8.68
C ALA A 137 9.55 -7.35 -8.88
N ALA A 138 10.04 -6.95 -10.06
CA ALA A 138 11.48 -6.93 -10.34
C ALA A 138 12.23 -5.84 -9.54
N VAL A 139 11.58 -4.72 -9.21
CA VAL A 139 12.15 -3.66 -8.37
C VAL A 139 12.12 -4.08 -6.91
N VAL A 140 10.98 -4.57 -6.45
CA VAL A 140 10.76 -4.94 -5.06
C VAL A 140 11.54 -6.19 -4.65
N GLY A 141 11.65 -7.19 -5.52
CA GLY A 141 12.37 -8.45 -5.23
C GLY A 141 13.89 -8.33 -5.18
N GLN A 142 14.46 -7.13 -5.17
CA GLN A 142 15.91 -6.93 -5.12
C GLN A 142 16.45 -7.12 -3.70
N ARG A 143 17.69 -7.60 -3.64
CA ARG A 143 18.52 -7.49 -2.42
C ARG A 143 19.37 -6.25 -2.56
N THR A 144 19.29 -5.36 -1.59
CA THR A 144 19.98 -4.07 -1.70
C THR A 144 20.37 -3.52 -0.34
N GLU A 145 21.48 -2.77 -0.36
CA GLU A 145 21.96 -1.87 0.69
C GLU A 145 22.00 -0.42 0.17
N ASP A 146 21.58 -0.19 -1.08
CA ASP A 146 21.49 1.12 -1.71
C ASP A 146 20.14 1.79 -1.37
N GLU A 147 20.22 2.96 -0.74
CA GLU A 147 19.06 3.78 -0.39
C GLU A 147 18.21 4.17 -1.61
N ALA A 148 18.82 4.43 -2.77
CA ALA A 148 18.08 4.79 -3.97
C ALA A 148 17.19 3.63 -4.44
N VAL A 149 17.69 2.40 -4.35
CA VAL A 149 16.89 1.20 -4.63
C VAL A 149 15.80 1.04 -3.58
N ALA A 150 16.11 1.17 -2.29
CA ALA A 150 15.13 1.08 -1.21
C ALA A 150 13.99 2.11 -1.34
N ARG A 151 14.32 3.34 -1.78
CA ARG A 151 13.34 4.41 -2.07
C ARG A 151 12.40 4.03 -3.22
N ARG A 152 12.93 3.46 -4.31
CA ARG A 152 12.09 2.94 -5.40
C ARG A 152 11.17 1.81 -4.95
N MET A 153 11.66 0.89 -4.11
CA MET A 153 10.85 -0.19 -3.55
C MET A 153 9.69 0.36 -2.70
N MET A 154 9.97 1.36 -1.87
CA MET A 154 8.94 2.05 -1.08
C MET A 154 7.90 2.75 -1.96
N LEU A 155 8.34 3.45 -3.00
CA LEU A 155 7.44 4.14 -3.91
C LEU A 155 6.53 3.17 -4.66
N ALA A 156 7.05 2.03 -5.12
CA ALA A 156 6.28 0.96 -5.74
C ALA A 156 5.16 0.44 -4.82
N VAL A 157 5.50 0.12 -3.56
CA VAL A 157 4.51 -0.28 -2.54
C VAL A 157 3.48 0.82 -2.30
N ALA A 158 3.93 2.05 -2.10
CA ALA A 158 3.08 3.21 -1.81
C ALA A 158 2.08 3.49 -2.94
N THR A 159 2.47 3.23 -4.18
CA THR A 159 1.62 3.51 -5.35
C THR A 159 0.55 2.44 -5.53
N HIS A 160 0.90 1.16 -5.32
CA HIS A 160 0.06 0.02 -5.74
C HIS A 160 -0.65 -0.73 -4.62
N ILE A 161 -0.30 -0.50 -3.35
CA ILE A 161 -0.93 -1.19 -2.23
C ILE A 161 -1.79 -0.21 -1.43
N PRO A 162 -3.13 -0.40 -1.39
CA PRO A 162 -4.01 0.46 -0.61
C PRO A 162 -3.71 0.33 0.88
N GLY A 163 -3.67 1.46 1.60
CA GLY A 163 -3.28 1.47 3.00
C GLY A 163 -1.78 1.60 3.23
N ALA A 164 -0.97 1.66 2.18
CA ALA A 164 0.46 1.89 2.33
C ALA A 164 0.74 3.16 3.13
N CYS A 165 1.72 3.12 4.03
CA CYS A 165 2.06 4.27 4.84
C CYS A 165 2.51 5.42 3.94
N SER A 166 1.95 6.61 4.14
CA SER A 166 2.27 7.76 3.29
C SER A 166 3.73 8.21 3.40
N THR A 167 4.37 7.89 4.53
CA THR A 167 5.83 7.98 4.71
C THR A 167 6.60 7.24 3.59
N TYR A 168 6.10 6.12 3.07
CA TYR A 168 6.77 5.39 1.98
C TYR A 168 6.73 6.17 0.67
N PHE A 169 5.64 6.88 0.40
CA PHE A 169 5.58 7.78 -0.75
C PHE A 169 6.53 8.97 -0.56
N LEU A 170 6.51 9.61 0.63
CA LEU A 170 7.35 10.78 0.92
C LEU A 170 8.84 10.46 0.82
N VAL A 171 9.28 9.40 1.49
CA VAL A 171 10.67 8.96 1.47
C VAL A 171 11.02 8.37 0.09
N GLY A 172 10.14 7.56 -0.50
CA GLY A 172 10.37 6.96 -1.82
C GLY A 172 10.51 7.97 -2.95
N SER A 173 9.82 9.11 -2.86
CA SER A 173 9.89 10.22 -3.82
C SER A 173 11.01 11.23 -3.52
N GLY A 174 11.76 11.06 -2.44
CA GLY A 174 12.81 11.99 -2.00
C GLY A 174 12.27 13.33 -1.48
N LEU A 175 10.97 13.39 -1.13
CA LEU A 175 10.35 14.58 -0.56
C LEU A 175 10.71 14.79 0.91
N ASP A 176 11.21 13.76 1.59
CA ASP A 176 11.83 13.84 2.92
C ASP A 176 13.13 14.66 2.95
N LEU A 177 13.75 14.88 1.79
CA LEU A 177 15.02 15.60 1.64
C LEU A 177 14.86 17.11 1.38
N LYS A 178 13.62 17.61 1.26
CA LYS A 178 13.36 19.04 0.99
C LYS A 178 12.94 19.74 2.28
N GLU A 179 13.62 20.83 2.61
CA GLU A 179 13.22 21.68 3.75
C GLU A 179 11.85 22.33 3.52
N PRO A 180 11.01 22.47 4.57
CA PRO A 180 11.27 22.08 5.95
C PRO A 180 11.20 20.57 6.17
N ALA A 181 12.04 20.06 7.08
CA ALA A 181 12.05 18.64 7.46
C ALA A 181 10.64 18.15 7.81
N LEU A 182 10.28 16.94 7.33
CA LEU A 182 8.98 16.34 7.58
C LEU A 182 8.61 16.40 9.08
N PRO A 183 7.33 16.65 9.42
CA PRO A 183 6.84 16.47 10.79
C PRO A 183 7.21 15.09 11.34
N PRO A 184 7.53 14.93 12.64
CA PRO A 184 7.96 13.66 13.22
C PRO A 184 7.05 12.48 12.86
N GLU A 185 5.74 12.66 12.87
CA GLU A 185 4.73 11.65 12.55
C GLU A 185 4.77 11.14 11.10
N LEU A 186 5.48 11.85 10.20
CA LEU A 186 5.72 11.48 8.82
C LEU A 186 7.17 11.00 8.57
N ARG A 187 8.01 10.96 9.62
CA ARG A 187 9.36 10.40 9.54
C ARG A 187 9.33 8.90 9.76
N ALA A 188 10.24 8.18 9.11
CA ALA A 188 10.34 6.72 9.19
C ALA A 188 10.44 6.20 10.65
N ASP A 189 11.10 6.95 11.52
CA ASP A 189 11.38 6.53 12.90
C ASP A 189 10.17 6.64 13.82
N HIS A 190 9.31 7.65 13.63
CA HIS A 190 8.18 7.94 14.53
C HIS A 190 6.81 7.75 13.89
N SER A 191 6.74 7.44 12.60
CA SER A 191 5.46 7.29 11.91
C SER A 191 4.67 6.08 12.42
N PRO A 192 3.46 6.27 12.96
CA PRO A 192 2.65 5.18 13.49
C PRO A 192 2.27 4.13 12.44
N CYS A 193 2.11 4.52 11.17
CA CYS A 193 1.82 3.57 10.11
C CYS A 193 3.02 2.68 9.78
N VAL A 194 4.25 3.22 9.80
CA VAL A 194 5.47 2.42 9.64
C VAL A 194 5.59 1.40 10.76
N GLN A 195 5.40 1.84 12.02
CA GLN A 195 5.48 0.95 13.18
C GLN A 195 4.44 -0.18 13.11
N ARG A 196 3.21 0.14 12.69
CA ARG A 196 2.13 -0.85 12.53
C ARG A 196 2.47 -1.88 11.46
N GLN A 197 2.94 -1.43 10.29
CA GLN A 197 3.23 -2.31 9.16
C GLN A 197 4.48 -3.17 9.38
N LEU A 198 5.49 -2.65 10.08
CA LEU A 198 6.61 -3.45 10.59
C LEU A 198 6.16 -4.58 11.53
N SER A 199 5.02 -4.43 12.18
CA SER A 199 4.45 -5.41 13.12
C SER A 199 3.49 -6.39 12.45
N PHE A 200 3.37 -6.38 11.12
CA PHE A 200 2.71 -7.46 10.40
C PHE A 200 3.44 -8.78 10.61
N ARG A 201 2.73 -9.87 10.29
CA ARG A 201 3.22 -11.25 10.50
C ARG A 201 4.58 -11.49 9.84
N GLU A 202 4.76 -10.97 8.63
CA GLU A 202 5.98 -11.12 7.83
C GLU A 202 6.96 -9.93 7.99
N GLY A 203 6.75 -9.12 9.02
CA GLY A 203 7.59 -7.97 9.35
C GLY A 203 8.63 -8.28 10.44
N PRO A 204 9.71 -7.48 10.52
CA PRO A 204 10.76 -7.67 11.52
C PRO A 204 10.40 -7.14 12.92
N GLY A 205 9.20 -6.57 13.08
CA GLY A 205 8.69 -5.99 14.32
C GLY A 205 8.90 -4.47 14.42
N GLY A 206 8.03 -3.79 15.17
CA GLY A 206 7.99 -2.33 15.26
C GLY A 206 9.25 -1.63 15.79
N ARG A 207 10.21 -2.37 16.37
CA ARG A 207 11.51 -1.84 16.85
C ARG A 207 12.63 -1.93 15.81
N TYR A 208 12.37 -2.48 14.63
CA TYR A 208 13.40 -2.68 13.62
C TYR A 208 13.94 -1.36 13.04
N GLY A 209 15.26 -1.22 13.02
CA GLY A 209 15.94 -0.23 12.18
C GLY A 209 15.81 1.24 12.60
N SER A 210 16.29 2.11 11.73
CA SER A 210 15.99 3.55 11.66
C SER A 210 16.01 4.05 10.21
N GLY A 211 15.46 5.25 9.98
CA GLY A 211 15.55 5.98 8.72
C GLY A 211 14.95 5.25 7.50
N VAL A 212 15.57 5.44 6.33
CA VAL A 212 15.12 4.89 5.03
C VAL A 212 14.89 3.38 5.09
N PHE A 213 15.83 2.62 5.66
CA PHE A 213 15.72 1.17 5.73
C PHE A 213 14.64 0.67 6.68
N ARG A 214 14.32 1.41 7.74
CA ARG A 214 13.17 1.12 8.61
C ARG A 214 11.86 1.28 7.84
N ALA A 215 11.71 2.38 7.10
CA ALA A 215 10.54 2.58 6.25
C ALA A 215 10.46 1.52 5.15
N ALA A 216 11.59 1.19 4.51
CA ALA A 216 11.65 0.19 3.47
C ALA A 216 11.25 -1.20 3.97
N GLU A 217 11.73 -1.67 5.14
CA GLU A 217 11.28 -2.94 5.69
C GLU A 217 9.79 -2.94 6.07
N GLY A 218 9.24 -1.80 6.52
CA GLY A 218 7.80 -1.68 6.74
C GLY A 218 7.00 -1.83 5.45
N ALA A 219 7.49 -1.23 4.35
CA ALA A 219 6.89 -1.37 3.03
C ALA A 219 6.97 -2.82 2.53
N MET A 220 8.10 -3.50 2.76
CA MET A 220 8.30 -4.90 2.38
C MET A 220 7.41 -5.85 3.20
N ALA A 221 7.22 -5.57 4.49
CA ALA A 221 6.29 -6.31 5.33
C ALA A 221 4.85 -6.19 4.79
N LEU A 222 4.43 -4.99 4.38
CA LEU A 222 3.13 -4.78 3.73
C LEU A 222 3.03 -5.53 2.38
N TRP A 223 4.09 -5.51 1.56
CA TRP A 223 4.13 -6.28 0.31
C TRP A 223 3.90 -7.78 0.54
N ARG A 224 4.65 -8.38 1.48
CA ARG A 224 4.53 -9.80 1.86
C ARG A 224 3.13 -10.15 2.35
N GLU A 225 2.55 -9.32 3.22
CA GLU A 225 1.19 -9.55 3.71
C GLU A 225 0.13 -9.39 2.60
N THR A 226 0.35 -8.47 1.66
CA THR A 226 -0.55 -8.26 0.51
C THR A 226 -0.52 -9.43 -0.46
N GLU A 227 0.67 -9.96 -0.79
CA GLU A 227 0.80 -11.20 -1.57
C GLU A 227 0.02 -12.35 -0.91
N ARG A 228 0.23 -12.54 0.40
CA ARG A 228 -0.45 -13.57 1.17
C ARG A 228 -1.97 -13.38 1.14
N ALA A 229 -2.45 -12.15 1.30
CA ALA A 229 -3.88 -11.83 1.23
C ALA A 229 -4.46 -12.14 -0.16
N LEU A 230 -3.75 -11.78 -1.24
CA LEU A 230 -4.15 -12.11 -2.61
C LEU A 230 -4.21 -13.63 -2.84
N ARG A 231 -3.23 -14.38 -2.34
CA ARG A 231 -3.19 -15.84 -2.45
C ARG A 231 -4.37 -16.49 -1.74
N LEU A 232 -4.68 -16.05 -0.51
CA LEU A 232 -5.82 -16.54 0.26
C LEU A 232 -7.16 -16.13 -0.37
N GLY A 233 -7.20 -14.98 -1.05
CA GLY A 233 -8.40 -14.48 -1.73
C GLY A 233 -8.81 -15.26 -2.98
N LEU A 234 -7.96 -16.15 -3.51
CA LEU A 234 -8.26 -16.91 -4.74
C LEU A 234 -9.52 -17.77 -4.64
N ASP A 235 -9.87 -18.23 -3.44
CA ASP A 235 -11.06 -19.05 -3.19
C ASP A 235 -12.38 -18.26 -3.31
N HIS A 236 -12.29 -16.95 -3.48
CA HIS A 236 -13.43 -16.03 -3.55
C HIS A 236 -13.58 -15.37 -4.91
N VAL A 237 -12.73 -15.73 -5.88
CA VAL A 237 -12.66 -15.10 -7.20
C VAL A 237 -13.10 -16.10 -8.26
N GLY A 238 -14.03 -15.70 -9.11
CA GLY A 238 -14.46 -16.48 -10.27
C GLY A 238 -13.52 -16.33 -11.47
N GLU A 239 -13.70 -17.16 -12.49
CA GLU A 239 -13.08 -16.93 -13.80
C GLU A 239 -13.74 -15.73 -14.51
N PRO A 240 -12.99 -14.93 -15.31
CA PRO A 240 -11.57 -15.08 -15.67
C PRO A 240 -10.58 -14.37 -14.72
N ALA A 241 -11.08 -13.69 -13.67
CA ALA A 241 -10.25 -12.93 -12.75
C ALA A 241 -9.26 -13.83 -12.00
N ARG A 242 -9.68 -15.05 -11.63
CA ARG A 242 -8.84 -16.02 -10.95
C ARG A 242 -7.61 -16.42 -11.78
N ALA A 243 -7.77 -16.73 -13.07
CA ALA A 243 -6.65 -17.01 -13.96
C ALA A 243 -5.66 -15.82 -14.05
N ARG A 244 -6.18 -14.60 -14.15
CA ARG A 244 -5.34 -13.39 -14.20
C ARG A 244 -4.56 -13.16 -12.90
N LEU A 245 -5.19 -13.38 -11.75
CA LEU A 245 -4.54 -13.30 -10.43
C LEU A 245 -3.45 -14.35 -10.26
N LEU A 246 -3.70 -15.60 -10.68
CA LEU A 246 -2.70 -16.66 -10.65
C LEU A 246 -1.47 -16.31 -11.50
N ALA A 247 -1.69 -15.75 -12.70
CA ALA A 247 -0.59 -15.30 -13.57
C ALA A 247 0.22 -14.14 -12.95
N ALA A 248 -0.42 -13.23 -12.22
CA ALA A 248 0.26 -12.17 -11.49
C ALA A 248 1.06 -12.72 -10.29
N LEU A 249 0.45 -13.59 -9.49
CA LEU A 249 1.11 -14.23 -8.34
C LEU A 249 2.36 -15.02 -8.76
N ALA A 250 2.34 -15.70 -9.90
CA ALA A 250 3.50 -16.40 -10.44
C ALA A 250 4.73 -15.48 -10.66
N GLN A 251 4.53 -14.17 -10.83
CA GLN A 251 5.62 -13.19 -10.92
C GLN A 251 5.97 -12.59 -9.55
N ILE A 252 4.96 -12.37 -8.70
CA ILE A 252 5.11 -11.71 -7.39
C ILE A 252 5.87 -12.62 -6.41
N GLU A 253 5.46 -13.87 -6.25
CA GLU A 253 5.98 -14.74 -5.18
C GLU A 253 7.49 -14.99 -5.28
N PRO A 254 8.06 -15.31 -6.47
CA PRO A 254 9.50 -15.46 -6.59
C PRO A 254 10.27 -14.14 -6.35
N ALA A 255 9.65 -12.99 -6.61
CA ALA A 255 10.22 -11.71 -6.25
C ALA A 255 10.18 -11.50 -4.74
N THR A 256 9.06 -11.78 -4.08
CA THR A 256 8.91 -11.64 -2.63
C THR A 256 9.92 -12.48 -1.85
N GLN A 257 10.15 -13.72 -2.28
CA GLN A 257 11.14 -14.61 -1.66
C GLN A 257 12.58 -14.09 -1.77
N ARG A 258 12.86 -13.21 -2.74
CA ARG A 258 14.19 -12.63 -2.95
C ARG A 258 14.41 -11.33 -2.18
N ILE A 259 13.35 -10.67 -1.70
CA ILE A 259 13.43 -9.43 -0.93
C ILE A 259 14.44 -9.59 0.21
N GLY A 260 15.41 -8.69 0.27
CA GLY A 260 16.34 -8.63 1.39
C GLY A 260 17.00 -7.26 1.49
N LEU A 261 16.60 -6.48 2.49
CA LEU A 261 17.30 -5.26 2.85
C LEU A 261 18.39 -5.65 3.85
N ARG A 262 19.64 -5.77 3.38
CA ARG A 262 20.75 -6.07 4.30
C ARG A 262 21.06 -4.80 5.10
N ARG A 263 21.00 -4.90 6.42
CA ARG A 263 21.74 -4.03 7.33
C ARG A 263 22.97 -4.83 7.76
N GLU A 264 24.18 -4.38 7.43
CA GLU A 264 25.38 -5.04 7.93
C GLU A 264 25.29 -5.20 9.45
N ARG A 265 25.57 -6.40 9.97
CA ARG A 265 25.53 -6.71 11.42
C ARG A 265 26.35 -5.73 12.29
N ALA A 266 27.28 -4.97 11.70
CA ALA A 266 28.06 -3.94 12.37
C ALA A 266 27.23 -2.72 12.84
N THR A 267 26.14 -2.36 12.14
CA THR A 267 25.34 -1.18 12.53
C THR A 267 24.40 -1.43 13.71
N ILE A 268 24.08 -2.69 14.05
CA ILE A 268 23.24 -2.98 15.23
C ILE A 268 23.97 -2.60 16.53
N ALA A 269 25.27 -2.86 16.62
CA ALA A 269 26.07 -2.48 17.78
C ALA A 269 26.27 -0.95 17.86
N ILE A 270 26.47 -0.30 16.71
CA ILE A 270 26.71 1.15 16.65
C ILE A 270 25.42 1.95 16.91
N ASP A 271 24.27 1.52 16.37
CA ASP A 271 22.97 2.21 16.53
C ASP A 271 22.42 2.04 17.97
N VAL A 272 22.66 0.89 18.61
CA VAL A 272 22.37 0.72 20.05
C VAL A 272 23.31 1.58 20.90
N GLY A 273 24.61 1.62 20.57
CA GLY A 273 25.59 2.46 21.27
C GLY A 273 25.29 3.95 21.15
N ALA A 274 24.91 4.43 19.96
CA ALA A 274 24.55 5.82 19.71
C ALA A 274 23.24 6.20 20.41
N ARG A 275 22.21 5.34 20.38
CA ARG A 275 20.94 5.60 21.09
C ARG A 275 21.09 5.54 22.60
N LEU A 276 21.94 4.66 23.13
CA LEU A 276 22.31 4.73 24.54
C LEU A 276 23.04 6.05 24.82
N ALA A 277 24.04 6.43 24.02
CA ALA A 277 24.77 7.68 24.19
C ALA A 277 23.87 8.91 24.19
N GLU A 278 22.88 8.97 23.30
CA GLU A 278 21.92 10.06 23.20
C GLU A 278 20.95 10.09 24.41
N ALA A 279 20.37 8.94 24.78
CA ALA A 279 19.53 8.84 25.98
C ALA A 279 20.29 9.14 27.29
N HIS A 280 21.56 8.78 27.34
CA HIS A 280 22.46 9.09 28.47
C HIS A 280 22.85 10.57 28.50
N ALA A 281 23.07 11.20 27.35
CA ALA A 281 23.31 12.64 27.25
C ALA A 281 22.08 13.45 27.66
N GLU A 282 20.88 13.05 27.23
CA GLU A 282 19.60 13.66 27.65
C GLU A 282 19.35 13.50 29.16
N ALA A 283 19.83 12.41 29.76
CA ALA A 283 19.75 12.17 31.21
C ALA A 283 20.89 12.80 32.02
N GLY A 284 21.83 13.52 31.38
CA GLY A 284 22.99 14.13 32.05
C GLY A 284 24.03 13.13 32.57
N VAL A 285 24.03 11.89 32.07
CA VAL A 285 24.96 10.82 32.47
C VAL A 285 25.97 10.59 31.34
N PRO A 286 27.21 11.10 31.43
CA PRO A 286 28.21 10.85 30.39
C PRO A 286 28.66 9.38 30.38
N LEU A 287 28.59 8.72 29.22
CA LEU A 287 29.04 7.33 29.02
C LEU A 287 30.55 7.19 28.74
N THR A 288 31.25 8.28 28.45
CA THR A 288 32.71 8.28 28.32
C THR A 288 33.33 8.72 29.64
N ARG A 289 33.69 7.74 30.46
CA ARG A 289 34.76 7.92 31.45
C ARG A 289 36.06 7.75 30.68
N ASP A 290 36.87 8.81 30.60
CA ASP A 290 38.26 8.71 30.15
C ASP A 290 38.91 7.53 30.91
N ALA A 291 39.10 6.41 30.22
CA ALA A 291 40.01 5.39 30.68
C ALA A 291 41.39 6.02 30.54
N GLY A 292 41.87 6.58 31.65
CA GLY A 292 43.10 7.35 31.72
C GLY A 292 44.21 6.73 30.88
N VAL A 293 44.87 7.59 30.12
CA VAL A 293 46.17 7.33 29.51
C VAL A 293 47.04 6.61 30.54
N ARG A 294 47.40 5.36 30.24
CA ARG A 294 48.48 4.67 30.94
C ARG A 294 49.73 5.47 30.67
N GLU A 295 50.22 6.22 31.66
CA GLU A 295 51.63 6.60 31.69
C GLU A 295 52.44 5.29 31.76
N ALA A 296 53.00 4.92 30.61
CA ALA A 296 54.03 3.91 30.53
C ALA A 296 55.27 4.46 31.25
N GLY A 297 55.69 3.77 32.29
CA GLY A 297 56.72 4.24 33.22
C GLY A 297 58.13 4.33 32.65
N ALA A 298 58.98 5.00 33.41
CA ALA A 298 60.41 4.77 33.43
C ALA A 298 60.89 4.90 34.89
N ASP A 299 61.18 3.75 35.49
CA ASP A 299 62.04 3.62 36.68
C ASP A 299 63.45 4.16 36.34
N ALA A 300 64.00 5.02 37.19
CA ALA A 300 65.43 5.21 37.33
C ALA A 300 65.73 5.74 38.74
N GLY A 301 66.36 4.90 39.57
CA GLY A 301 66.59 5.16 40.98
C GLY A 301 67.74 6.08 41.35
N ALA A 302 67.82 6.37 42.64
CA ALA A 302 69.00 6.64 43.48
C ALA A 302 68.43 6.92 44.88
N ALA A 303 68.58 6.04 45.88
CA ALA A 303 69.77 5.83 46.69
C ALA A 303 70.21 7.06 47.51
N ARG A 304 70.06 6.91 48.84
CA ARG A 304 70.53 7.69 50.00
C ARG A 304 69.64 8.82 50.51
#